data_AF-A0A484Z942-F1
#
_entry.id   AF-A0A484Z942-F1
#
_cell.length_a   1.000
_cell.length_b   1.000
_cell.length_c   1.000
_cell.angle_alpha   90.00
_cell.angle_beta   90.00
_cell.angle_gamma   90.00
#
_symmetry.space_group_name_H-M   'P 1'
#
loop_
_entity.id
_entity.type
_entity.pdbx_description
1 polymer ?
#
loop_
_entity_poly.entity_id
_entity_poly.type
_entity_poly.pdbx_seq_one_letter_code
_entity_poly.pdbx_strand_id
1 'polypeptide(L)'
;MYAREYRPTRPRRALVTLFSGLTLIWSAHAFAKPDMQPLGPNIADKGSAFYHFSVNSFDSADGSRHYRVWTAVPNKAAPASGYPILYMLDGNAVMDRLNDDLLKQLTEKSPPVIVAVGYQTNLPFDLNGRAYDYTPAAESGKNGYPQRAF
;
A
#
# COMPACT_ATOMS: atom_id res chain seq x y z
N MET A 1 71.79 -40.59 17.04
CA MET A 1 70.73 -40.97 16.09
C MET A 1 69.66 -39.89 16.13
N TYR A 2 69.55 -39.08 15.07
CA TYR A 2 68.57 -38.00 15.00
C TYR A 2 67.19 -38.55 14.65
N ALA A 3 66.19 -38.20 15.46
CA ALA A 3 64.81 -38.63 15.30
C ALA A 3 64.14 -37.94 14.10
N ARG A 4 63.41 -38.73 13.33
CA ARG A 4 62.64 -38.34 12.13
C ARG A 4 61.45 -37.46 12.55
N GLU A 5 61.36 -36.25 11.97
CA GLU A 5 60.23 -35.34 12.18
C GLU A 5 58.90 -35.97 11.72
N TYR A 6 57.90 -35.97 12.59
CA TYR A 6 56.52 -36.32 12.27
C TYR A 6 55.70 -35.04 12.11
N ARG A 7 55.26 -34.75 10.88
CA ARG A 7 54.39 -33.60 10.58
C ARG A 7 52.95 -34.08 10.37
N PRO A 8 52.01 -33.83 11.29
CA PRO A 8 50.62 -34.20 11.06
C PRO A 8 49.97 -33.25 10.05
N THR A 9 49.18 -33.84 9.16
CA THR A 9 48.41 -33.17 8.11
C THR A 9 47.17 -32.48 8.69
N ARG A 10 46.93 -31.25 8.20
CA ARG A 10 45.87 -30.29 8.60
C ARG A 10 44.44 -30.87 8.60
N PRO A 11 43.56 -30.43 9.51
CA PRO A 11 42.11 -30.44 9.25
C PRO A 11 41.70 -29.08 8.67
N ARG A 12 42.11 -28.76 7.43
CA ARG A 12 41.68 -27.52 6.74
C ARG A 12 40.20 -27.54 6.30
N ARG A 13 39.49 -28.65 6.51
CA ARG A 13 38.11 -28.86 6.05
C ARG A 13 37.03 -28.51 7.08
N ALA A 14 37.38 -28.36 8.37
CA ALA A 14 36.39 -28.02 9.40
C ALA A 14 36.01 -26.53 9.43
N LEU A 15 36.87 -25.64 8.89
CA LEU A 15 36.64 -24.20 8.90
C LEU A 15 35.68 -23.74 7.78
N VAL A 16 35.51 -24.53 6.71
CA VAL A 16 34.69 -24.13 5.56
C VAL A 16 33.20 -24.35 5.83
N THR A 17 32.83 -25.26 6.72
CA THR A 17 31.42 -25.60 6.99
C THR A 17 30.72 -24.61 7.93
N LEU A 18 31.46 -23.86 8.77
CA LEU A 18 30.88 -22.86 9.68
C LEU A 18 30.56 -21.52 9.01
N PHE A 19 31.19 -21.18 7.89
CA PHE A 19 30.92 -19.93 7.16
C PHE A 19 29.66 -20.00 6.28
N SER A 20 29.23 -21.20 5.86
CA SER A 20 28.06 -21.38 5.00
C SER A 20 26.71 -21.24 5.73
N GLY A 21 26.69 -21.39 7.06
CA GLY A 21 25.47 -21.19 7.87
C GLY A 21 25.13 -19.72 8.12
N LEU A 22 26.14 -18.86 8.17
CA LEU A 22 25.97 -17.44 8.50
C LEU A 22 25.44 -16.61 7.30
N THR A 23 25.71 -17.03 6.06
CA THR A 23 25.21 -16.37 4.85
C THR A 23 23.72 -16.62 4.59
N LEU A 24 23.14 -17.68 5.17
CA LEU A 24 21.69 -17.98 5.11
C LEU A 24 20.88 -17.22 6.17
N ILE A 25 21.51 -16.61 7.18
CA ILE A 25 20.82 -15.74 8.15
C ILE A 25 20.73 -14.30 7.61
N TRP A 26 21.55 -13.97 6.60
CA TRP A 26 21.43 -12.72 5.84
C TRP A 26 20.40 -12.80 4.71
N SER A 27 19.54 -13.83 4.73
CA SER A 27 18.40 -13.94 3.81
C SER A 27 17.37 -12.88 4.14
N ALA A 28 17.45 -11.78 3.39
CA ALA A 28 16.39 -10.84 3.08
C ALA A 28 15.34 -10.66 4.18
N HIS A 29 15.46 -9.57 4.92
CA HIS A 29 14.31 -8.95 5.56
C HIS A 29 13.33 -8.47 4.47
N ALA A 30 12.56 -9.40 3.89
CA ALA A 30 11.37 -9.10 3.12
C ALA A 30 10.30 -8.64 4.11
N PHE A 31 10.42 -7.40 4.59
CA PHE A 31 9.30 -6.78 5.28
C PHE A 31 8.24 -6.51 4.23
N ALA A 32 7.09 -7.17 4.34
CA ALA A 32 5.86 -6.82 3.62
C ALA A 32 5.29 -5.45 4.09
N LYS A 33 6.16 -4.55 4.56
CA LYS A 33 5.80 -3.24 5.07
C LYS A 33 5.55 -2.34 3.86
N PRO A 34 4.40 -1.62 3.82
CA PRO A 34 4.14 -0.68 2.74
C PRO A 34 5.23 0.39 2.69
N ASP A 35 5.56 0.83 1.48
CA ASP A 35 6.37 2.02 1.30
C ASP A 35 5.56 3.22 1.83
N MET A 36 6.18 4.00 2.72
CA MET A 36 5.58 5.15 3.40
C MET A 36 6.31 6.44 3.02
N GLN A 37 7.06 6.45 1.92
CA GLN A 37 7.61 7.69 1.39
C GLN A 37 6.47 8.66 1.03
N PRO A 38 6.63 9.97 1.30
CA PRO A 38 5.66 10.97 0.90
C PRO A 38 5.41 10.93 -0.61
N LEU A 39 4.14 11.05 -0.99
CA LEU A 39 3.70 11.12 -2.37
C LEU A 39 3.94 12.51 -2.96
N GLY A 40 4.30 12.52 -4.24
CA GLY A 40 4.34 13.74 -5.04
C GLY A 40 2.97 14.11 -5.64
N PRO A 41 2.92 15.08 -6.56
CA PRO A 41 1.71 15.43 -7.30
C PRO A 41 1.16 14.24 -8.09
N ASN A 42 -0.15 14.02 -8.00
CA ASN A 42 -0.82 12.92 -8.68
C ASN A 42 -1.57 13.38 -9.93
N ILE A 43 -2.29 12.48 -10.60
CA ILE A 43 -2.99 12.77 -11.85
C ILE A 43 -4.10 13.83 -11.70
N ALA A 44 -4.69 14.01 -10.52
CA ALA A 44 -5.64 15.10 -10.30
C ALA A 44 -4.97 16.48 -10.29
N ASP A 45 -3.70 16.57 -9.87
CA ASP A 45 -2.92 17.81 -9.91
C ASP A 45 -2.40 18.10 -11.33
N LYS A 46 -2.04 17.03 -12.07
CA LYS A 46 -1.46 17.10 -13.42
C LYS A 46 -2.51 17.28 -14.52
N GLY A 47 -3.73 16.78 -14.29
CA GLY A 47 -4.78 16.68 -15.30
C GLY A 47 -4.69 15.42 -16.16
N SER A 48 -5.77 15.14 -16.87
CA SER A 48 -5.91 14.00 -17.80
C SER A 48 -6.63 14.45 -19.07
N ALA A 49 -6.29 13.87 -20.22
CA ALA A 49 -7.06 14.07 -21.45
C ALA A 49 -8.45 13.37 -21.39
N PHE A 50 -8.59 12.35 -20.54
CA PHE A 50 -9.73 11.43 -20.55
C PHE A 50 -10.72 11.68 -19.42
N TYR A 51 -10.26 12.27 -18.30
CA TYR A 51 -11.04 12.53 -17.10
C TYR A 51 -10.81 13.95 -16.61
N HIS A 52 -11.78 14.47 -15.86
CA HIS A 52 -11.60 15.65 -15.02
C HIS A 52 -11.79 15.27 -13.55
N PHE A 53 -11.12 16.01 -12.66
CA PHE A 53 -11.05 15.69 -11.25
C PHE A 53 -11.60 16.82 -10.40
N SER A 54 -12.35 16.45 -9.35
CA SER A 54 -12.63 17.31 -8.21
C SER A 54 -12.05 16.69 -6.95
N VAL A 55 -11.66 17.55 -6.00
CA VAL A 55 -11.15 17.12 -4.70
C VAL A 55 -11.99 17.76 -3.61
N ASN A 56 -12.52 16.92 -2.73
CA ASN A 56 -13.35 17.35 -1.61
C ASN A 56 -12.77 16.81 -0.30
N SER A 57 -12.94 17.58 0.76
CA SER A 57 -12.51 17.23 2.11
C SER A 57 -13.74 16.98 2.98
N PHE A 58 -13.62 15.97 3.84
CA PHE A 58 -14.65 15.61 4.82
C PHE A 58 -13.99 15.27 6.15
N ASP A 59 -14.73 15.39 7.23
CA ASP A 59 -14.30 14.95 8.56
C ASP A 59 -15.22 13.84 9.04
N SER A 60 -14.68 12.91 9.82
CA SER A 60 -15.49 11.89 10.49
C SER A 60 -16.43 12.53 11.52
N ALA A 61 -17.52 11.84 11.85
CA ALA A 61 -18.50 12.35 12.81
C ALA A 61 -17.92 12.62 14.21
N ASP A 62 -16.85 11.90 14.59
CA ASP A 62 -16.10 12.10 15.83
C ASP A 62 -14.95 13.13 15.70
N GLY A 63 -14.79 13.75 14.52
CA GLY A 63 -13.76 14.74 14.21
C GLY A 63 -12.32 14.23 14.22
N SER A 64 -12.09 12.93 14.37
CA SER A 64 -10.75 12.35 14.58
C SER A 64 -10.06 11.92 13.28
N ARG A 65 -10.80 11.79 12.18
CA ARG A 65 -10.28 11.36 10.87
C ARG A 65 -10.68 12.38 9.82
N HIS A 66 -9.70 12.76 9.00
CA HIS A 66 -9.85 13.80 7.98
C HIS A 66 -9.65 13.16 6.61
N TYR A 67 -10.68 13.17 5.79
CA TYR A 67 -10.71 12.54 4.48
C TYR A 67 -10.35 13.54 3.38
N ARG A 68 -9.65 13.02 2.37
CA ARG A 68 -9.48 13.68 1.06
C ARG A 68 -10.04 12.73 0.02
N VAL A 69 -11.07 13.18 -0.68
CA VAL A 69 -11.78 12.38 -1.68
C VAL A 69 -11.56 12.98 -3.05
N TRP A 70 -10.99 12.19 -3.95
CA TRP A 70 -10.87 12.55 -5.36
C TRP A 70 -12.01 11.91 -6.13
N THR A 71 -12.71 12.71 -6.93
CA THR A 71 -13.72 12.22 -7.87
C THR A 71 -13.21 12.45 -9.28
N ALA A 72 -12.89 11.36 -9.98
CA ALA A 72 -12.53 11.37 -11.39
C ALA A 72 -13.76 11.05 -12.24
N VAL A 73 -14.21 12.01 -13.05
CA VAL A 73 -15.37 11.85 -13.92
C VAL A 73 -14.88 11.73 -15.38
N PRO A 74 -15.35 10.72 -16.14
CA PRO A 74 -14.97 10.58 -17.54
C PRO A 74 -15.43 11.79 -18.37
N ASN A 75 -14.58 12.25 -19.30
CA ASN A 75 -14.97 13.28 -20.27
C ASN A 75 -15.91 12.73 -21.36
N LYS A 76 -15.95 11.41 -21.54
CA LYS A 76 -16.90 10.72 -22.43
C LYS A 76 -18.31 10.84 -21.87
N ALA A 77 -19.30 11.16 -22.71
CA ALA A 77 -20.70 11.30 -22.30
C ALA A 77 -21.24 10.04 -21.61
N ALA A 78 -22.09 10.25 -20.59
CA ALA A 78 -22.71 9.17 -19.83
C ALA A 78 -23.68 8.36 -20.71
N PRO A 79 -23.78 7.03 -20.50
CA PRO A 79 -24.91 6.25 -21.00
C PRO A 79 -26.25 6.78 -20.43
N ALA A 80 -27.37 6.43 -21.07
CA ALA A 80 -28.70 6.82 -20.58
C ALA A 80 -29.00 6.31 -19.16
N SER A 81 -28.38 5.20 -18.74
CA SER A 81 -28.45 4.66 -17.39
C SER A 81 -27.57 5.39 -16.36
N GLY A 82 -26.81 6.40 -16.78
CA GLY A 82 -25.74 7.03 -15.99
C GLY A 82 -24.42 6.28 -16.08
N TYR A 83 -23.37 6.87 -15.47
CA TYR A 83 -22.07 6.22 -15.35
C TYR A 83 -22.12 5.09 -14.31
N PRO A 84 -21.41 3.97 -14.53
CA PRO A 84 -21.02 3.12 -13.41
C PRO A 84 -20.10 3.91 -12.46
N ILE A 85 -20.11 3.56 -11.17
CA ILE A 85 -19.26 4.20 -10.15
C ILE A 85 -18.45 3.15 -9.39
N LEU A 86 -17.16 3.44 -9.18
CA LEU A 86 -16.24 2.62 -8.40
C LEU A 86 -15.67 3.44 -7.25
N TYR A 87 -15.99 3.03 -6.02
CA TYR A 87 -15.37 3.55 -4.81
C TYR A 87 -14.12 2.75 -4.49
N MET A 88 -13.01 3.44 -4.25
CA MET A 88 -11.72 2.83 -3.94
C MET A 88 -11.21 3.34 -2.60
N LEU A 89 -10.93 2.41 -1.69
CA LEU A 89 -10.26 2.69 -0.43
C LEU A 89 -8.77 2.96 -0.67
N ASP A 90 -8.10 3.50 0.35
CA ASP A 90 -6.68 3.89 0.31
C ASP A 90 -6.40 4.85 -0.86
N GLY A 91 -7.26 5.86 -1.00
CA GLY A 91 -7.31 6.77 -2.15
C GLY A 91 -5.98 7.46 -2.46
N ASN A 92 -5.16 7.80 -1.45
CA ASN A 92 -3.84 8.38 -1.64
C ASN A 92 -2.95 7.45 -2.50
N ALA A 93 -2.84 6.17 -2.13
CA ALA A 93 -2.05 5.17 -2.85
C ALA A 93 -2.63 4.79 -4.22
N VAL A 94 -3.97 4.86 -4.36
CA VAL A 94 -4.66 4.69 -5.64
C VAL A 94 -4.30 5.82 -6.60
N MET A 95 -4.40 7.08 -6.14
CA MET A 95 -4.11 8.26 -6.96
C MET A 95 -2.64 8.33 -7.40
N ASP A 96 -1.71 7.82 -6.59
CA ASP A 96 -0.29 7.67 -6.96
C ASP A 96 -0.07 6.71 -8.14
N ARG A 97 -0.92 5.70 -8.28
CA ARG A 97 -0.82 4.68 -9.34
C ARG A 97 -1.68 4.97 -10.56
N LEU A 98 -2.73 5.78 -10.38
CA LEU A 98 -3.64 6.15 -11.46
C LEU A 98 -2.91 7.01 -12.49
N ASN A 99 -2.90 6.57 -13.75
CA ASN A 99 -2.20 7.24 -14.83
C ASN A 99 -3.06 7.32 -16.10
N ASP A 100 -2.63 8.16 -17.04
CA ASP A 100 -3.41 8.49 -18.24
C ASP A 100 -3.61 7.30 -19.17
N ASP A 101 -2.65 6.37 -19.25
CA ASP A 101 -2.77 5.15 -20.05
C ASP A 101 -3.87 4.23 -19.52
N LEU A 102 -3.97 4.07 -18.20
CA LEU A 102 -5.06 3.31 -17.58
C LEU A 102 -6.41 4.00 -17.82
N LEU A 103 -6.47 5.33 -17.65
CA LEU A 103 -7.70 6.08 -17.88
C LEU A 103 -8.15 5.99 -19.34
N LYS A 104 -7.21 6.06 -20.30
CA LYS A 104 -7.45 5.84 -21.72
C LYS A 104 -8.10 4.49 -21.97
N GLN A 105 -7.53 3.41 -21.43
CA GLN A 105 -8.07 2.05 -21.58
C GLN A 105 -9.51 1.94 -21.07
N LEU A 106 -9.84 2.59 -19.94
CA LEU A 106 -11.22 2.61 -19.43
C LEU A 106 -12.20 3.27 -20.42
N THR A 107 -11.77 4.30 -21.15
CA THR A 107 -12.64 4.99 -22.12
C THR A 107 -13.00 4.16 -23.36
N GLU A 108 -12.26 3.10 -23.65
CA GLU A 108 -12.54 2.17 -24.75
C GLU A 108 -13.87 1.40 -24.53
N LYS A 109 -14.35 1.32 -23.28
CA LYS A 109 -15.62 0.67 -22.91
C LYS A 109 -16.60 1.68 -22.31
N SER A 110 -17.19 1.34 -21.17
CA SER A 110 -18.00 2.22 -20.33
C SER A 110 -17.12 2.67 -19.15
N PRO A 111 -16.47 3.85 -19.26
CA PRO A 111 -15.59 4.33 -18.20
C PRO A 111 -16.41 4.67 -16.94
N PRO A 112 -16.01 4.20 -15.75
CA PRO A 112 -16.70 4.52 -14.51
C PRO A 112 -16.27 5.89 -13.96
N VAL A 113 -17.13 6.50 -13.15
CA VAL A 113 -16.68 7.51 -12.18
C VAL A 113 -15.84 6.79 -11.13
N ILE A 114 -14.64 7.31 -10.86
CA ILE A 114 -13.77 6.77 -9.81
C ILE A 114 -13.84 7.71 -8.61
N VAL A 115 -14.18 7.16 -7.45
CA VAL A 115 -14.15 7.89 -6.18
C VAL A 115 -13.06 7.28 -5.31
N ALA A 116 -11.90 7.93 -5.27
CA ALA A 116 -10.78 7.51 -4.44
C ALA A 116 -10.90 8.15 -3.05
N VAL A 117 -11.17 7.35 -2.03
CA VAL A 117 -11.36 7.78 -0.65
C VAL A 117 -10.06 7.62 0.11
N GLY A 118 -9.38 8.74 0.36
CA GLY A 118 -8.14 8.79 1.10
C GLY A 118 -8.24 9.68 2.33
N TYR A 119 -7.08 9.93 2.94
CA TYR A 119 -6.91 10.73 4.14
C TYR A 119 -6.12 12.00 3.82
N GLN A 120 -6.30 13.05 4.64
CA GLN A 120 -5.56 14.30 4.52
C GLN A 120 -4.12 14.14 5.04
N THR A 121 -3.30 13.44 4.25
CA THR A 121 -1.88 13.18 4.49
C THR A 121 -1.10 13.26 3.19
N ASN A 122 0.20 13.52 3.27
CA ASN A 122 1.12 13.39 2.13
C ASN A 122 1.65 11.95 1.99
N LEU A 123 1.28 11.02 2.87
CA LEU A 123 1.68 9.63 2.82
C LEU A 123 0.73 8.80 1.95
N PRO A 124 1.16 7.63 1.44
CA PRO A 124 0.28 6.73 0.69
C PRO A 124 -0.82 6.12 1.56
N PHE A 125 -0.64 6.04 2.87
CA PHE A 125 -1.61 5.49 3.80
C PHE A 125 -1.64 6.29 5.10
N ASP A 126 -2.82 6.50 5.68
CA ASP A 126 -2.98 6.79 7.10
C ASP A 126 -3.20 5.46 7.82
N LEU A 127 -2.15 4.94 8.46
CA LEU A 127 -2.18 3.62 9.07
C LEU A 127 -3.18 3.52 10.23
N ASN A 128 -3.36 4.60 10.99
CA ASN A 128 -4.27 4.60 12.13
C ASN A 128 -5.72 4.78 11.67
N GLY A 129 -5.97 5.77 10.81
CA GLY A 129 -7.30 6.04 10.26
C GLY A 129 -7.87 4.82 9.54
N ARG A 130 -7.09 4.20 8.66
CA ARG A 130 -7.53 3.02 7.89
C ARG A 130 -7.73 1.78 8.74
N ALA A 131 -6.90 1.57 9.77
CA ALA A 131 -7.05 0.42 10.66
C ALA A 131 -8.38 0.52 11.44
N TYR A 132 -8.76 1.74 11.82
CA TYR A 132 -10.04 1.99 12.46
C TYR A 132 -11.22 1.85 11.47
N ASP A 133 -11.19 2.57 10.35
CA ASP A 133 -12.34 2.65 9.44
C ASP A 133 -12.63 1.34 8.68
N TYR A 134 -11.61 0.51 8.42
CA TYR A 134 -11.77 -0.69 7.58
C TYR A 134 -11.90 -1.99 8.37
N THR A 135 -11.77 -1.93 9.70
CA THR A 135 -11.90 -3.10 10.55
C THR A 135 -13.31 -3.10 11.16
N PRO A 136 -14.16 -4.08 10.85
CA PRO A 136 -15.44 -4.22 11.53
C PRO A 136 -15.22 -4.28 13.05
N ALA A 137 -16.18 -3.76 13.82
CA ALA A 137 -16.18 -3.98 15.25
C ALA A 137 -16.06 -5.49 15.53
N ALA A 138 -15.16 -5.86 16.43
CA ALA A 138 -15.07 -7.25 16.84
C ALA A 138 -16.45 -7.69 17.35
N GLU A 139 -17.01 -8.76 16.78
CA GLU A 139 -18.21 -9.36 17.32
C GLU A 139 -17.93 -9.62 18.81
N SER A 140 -18.69 -8.99 19.70
CA SER A 140 -18.60 -9.29 21.13
C SER A 140 -19.22 -10.67 21.37
N GLY A 141 -18.52 -11.72 20.96
CA GLY A 141 -18.92 -13.10 21.10
C GLY A 141 -18.41 -13.68 22.42
N LYS A 142 -19.22 -13.56 23.48
CA LYS A 142 -19.36 -14.52 24.60
C LYS A 142 -18.14 -14.96 25.44
N ASN A 143 -16.91 -14.52 25.17
CA ASN A 143 -15.75 -14.79 26.02
C ASN A 143 -15.10 -13.45 26.38
N GLY A 144 -15.24 -13.01 27.63
CA GLY A 144 -14.92 -11.68 28.15
C GLY A 144 -13.46 -11.20 28.03
N TYR A 145 -12.93 -11.13 26.81
CA TYR A 145 -11.67 -10.45 26.54
C TYR A 145 -11.92 -8.94 26.43
N PRO A 146 -11.17 -8.11 27.17
CA PRO A 146 -11.34 -6.68 27.12
C PRO A 146 -10.97 -6.17 25.73
N GLN A 147 -11.91 -5.49 25.08
CA GLN A 147 -11.63 -4.62 23.95
C GLN A 147 -10.87 -3.38 24.45
N ARG A 148 -9.64 -3.22 23.99
CA ARG A 148 -8.83 -2.00 24.09
C ARG A 148 -7.87 -2.00 22.90
N ALA A 149 -7.41 -0.90 22.35
CA ALA A 149 -7.79 0.51 22.37
C ALA A 149 -7.03 1.11 21.17
N PHE A 150 -7.64 2.06 20.46
CA PHE A 150 -6.88 3.01 19.65
C PHE A 150 -6.96 4.37 20.36
#